data_AF-A0A2V9BLL1-F1
#
_entry.id   AF-A0A2V9BLL1-F1
#
_cell.length_a   1.000
_cell.length_b   1.000
_cell.length_c   1.000
_cell.angle_alpha   90.00
_cell.angle_beta   90.00
_cell.angle_gamma   90.00
#
_symmetry.space_group_name_H-M   'P 1'
#
loop_
_entity.id
_entity.type
_entity.pdbx_description
1 polymer ?
#
loop_
_entity_poly.entity_id
_entity_poly.type
_entity_poly.pdbx_seq_one_letter_code
_entity_poly.pdbx_strand_id
1 'polypeptide(L)'
;DRLGNATVVPFFGSQVLSSYVTQPAVVLTRSTEAHQFFATGAGIVAVIDTGVDPNHPVLKASLVPAFDFTRNLPGIPSEFADLGQSTASILDQSTASILDPWRVVVLNQSTAPILNQSTASILDTRQLPQEFGHGTMVAGIIHLVAPTALIMPLKAFKADGTSNLFDILRAIYYAV
;
A
#
# COMPACT_ATOMS: atom_id res chain seq x y z
N ASP A 1 -7.03 22.32 13.74
CA ASP A 1 -8.48 22.17 13.57
C ASP A 1 -8.84 22.35 12.11
N ARG A 2 -9.80 21.57 11.59
CA ARG A 2 -10.06 21.19 10.17
C ARG A 2 -9.38 19.89 9.73
N LEU A 3 -9.89 18.77 10.25
CA LEU A 3 -10.05 17.56 9.43
C LEU A 3 -10.99 17.93 8.27
N GLY A 4 -10.42 18.43 7.17
CA GLY A 4 -11.17 18.76 5.97
C GLY A 4 -11.84 17.49 5.45
N ASN A 5 -13.08 17.63 4.96
CA ASN A 5 -13.83 16.54 4.34
C ASN A 5 -12.92 15.73 3.40
N ALA A 6 -12.80 14.42 3.65
CA ALA A 6 -12.09 13.50 2.77
C ALA A 6 -12.83 13.44 1.43
N THR A 7 -12.31 14.18 0.44
CA THR A 7 -12.85 14.19 -0.92
C THR A 7 -12.01 13.28 -1.79
N VAL A 8 -12.66 12.47 -2.62
CA VAL A 8 -11.97 11.66 -3.63
C VAL A 8 -11.70 12.52 -4.86
N VAL A 9 -10.46 12.53 -5.33
CA VAL A 9 -10.00 13.30 -6.49
C VAL A 9 -9.32 12.36 -7.50
N PRO A 10 -9.43 12.66 -8.81
CA PRO A 10 -8.66 11.93 -9.82
C PRO A 10 -7.18 12.26 -9.71
N PHE A 11 -6.32 11.24 -9.84
CA PHE A 11 -4.87 11.37 -9.83
C PHE A 11 -4.27 10.31 -10.76
N PHE A 12 -3.81 10.72 -11.94
CA PHE A 12 -3.10 9.89 -12.94
C PHE A 12 -3.73 8.53 -13.23
N GLY A 13 -5.06 8.48 -13.40
CA GLY A 13 -5.79 7.24 -13.72
C GLY A 13 -6.34 6.50 -12.51
N SER A 14 -6.02 6.94 -11.30
CA SER A 14 -6.54 6.42 -10.04
C SER A 14 -7.45 7.44 -9.34
N GLN A 15 -8.38 6.94 -8.53
CA GLN A 15 -9.18 7.77 -7.62
C GLN A 15 -8.52 7.72 -6.23
N VAL A 16 -8.12 8.87 -5.69
CA VAL A 16 -7.37 8.96 -4.43
C VAL A 16 -8.02 9.95 -3.48
N LEU A 17 -7.75 9.82 -2.17
CA LEU A 17 -8.16 10.85 -1.21
C LEU A 17 -7.39 12.15 -1.47
N SER A 18 -8.05 13.31 -1.31
CA SER A 18 -7.39 14.61 -1.44
C SER A 18 -6.23 14.76 -0.47
N SER A 19 -6.30 14.16 0.72
CA SER A 19 -5.22 14.11 1.70
C SER A 19 -3.97 13.36 1.19
N TYR A 20 -4.12 12.38 0.30
CA TYR A 20 -3.00 11.64 -0.27
C TYR A 20 -2.17 12.54 -1.21
N VAL A 21 -2.81 13.42 -1.99
CA VAL A 21 -2.13 14.34 -2.91
C VAL A 21 -1.74 15.68 -2.30
N THR A 22 -2.29 16.03 -1.12
CA THR A 22 -2.04 17.30 -0.42
C THR A 22 -1.13 17.15 0.80
N GLN A 23 -0.31 16.11 0.84
CA GLN A 23 0.64 15.90 1.94
C GLN A 23 1.65 17.06 2.01
N PRO A 24 2.05 17.53 3.21
CA PRO A 24 3.02 18.61 3.36
C PRO A 24 4.33 18.37 2.57
N ALA A 25 4.78 17.13 2.50
CA ALA A 25 5.99 16.74 1.76
C ALA A 25 5.88 17.03 0.25
N VAL A 26 4.70 16.85 -0.36
CA VAL A 26 4.45 17.11 -1.80
C VAL A 26 4.69 18.58 -2.14
N VAL A 27 4.27 19.47 -1.24
CA VAL A 27 4.46 20.92 -1.39
C VAL A 27 5.94 21.28 -1.23
N LEU A 28 6.61 20.72 -0.23
CA LEU A 28 8.03 21.00 0.04
C LEU A 28 8.96 20.50 -1.06
N THR A 29 8.66 19.35 -1.66
CA THR A 29 9.45 18.80 -2.78
C THR A 29 9.05 19.37 -4.14
N ARG A 30 8.03 20.23 -4.19
CA ARG A 30 7.50 20.83 -5.43
C ARG A 30 7.06 19.78 -6.45
N SER A 31 6.55 18.65 -5.97
CA SER A 31 6.16 17.53 -6.82
C SER A 31 4.99 17.89 -7.74
N THR A 32 4.07 18.75 -7.27
CA THR A 32 2.95 19.24 -8.10
C THR A 32 3.45 20.03 -9.30
N GLU A 33 4.42 20.93 -9.11
CA GLU A 33 5.01 21.67 -10.23
C GLU A 33 5.85 20.77 -11.14
N ALA A 34 6.53 19.77 -10.58
CA ALA A 34 7.25 18.77 -11.37
C ALA A 34 6.30 18.04 -12.33
N HIS A 35 5.15 17.58 -11.84
CA HIS A 35 4.13 16.91 -12.65
C HIS A 35 3.55 17.82 -13.73
N GLN A 36 3.28 19.09 -13.40
CA GLN A 36 2.63 20.03 -14.31
C GLN A 36 3.56 20.52 -15.42
N PHE A 37 4.83 20.76 -15.11
CA PHE A 37 5.74 21.49 -16.00
C PHE A 37 6.91 20.67 -16.54
N PHE A 38 7.21 19.52 -15.95
CA PHE A 38 8.41 18.75 -16.29
C PHE A 38 8.12 17.29 -16.63
N ALA A 39 7.78 16.46 -15.65
CA ALA A 39 7.62 15.02 -15.83
C ALA A 39 6.80 14.39 -14.71
N THR A 40 6.18 13.25 -15.02
CA THR A 40 5.34 12.45 -14.11
C THR A 40 5.98 11.12 -13.72
N GLY A 41 7.25 10.91 -14.12
CA GLY A 41 7.99 9.66 -13.93
C GLY A 41 7.73 8.62 -15.03
N ALA A 42 8.67 7.69 -15.23
CA ALA A 42 8.51 6.59 -16.19
C ALA A 42 9.45 5.44 -15.80
N GLY A 43 9.28 4.29 -16.43
CA GLY A 43 10.08 3.10 -16.16
C GLY A 43 9.59 2.32 -14.95
N ILE A 44 10.44 1.44 -14.42
CA ILE A 44 10.14 0.57 -13.28
C ILE A 44 11.00 0.98 -12.09
N VAL A 45 10.38 1.14 -10.93
CA VAL A 45 11.08 1.35 -9.65
C VAL A 45 11.00 0.05 -8.85
N ALA A 46 12.15 -0.59 -8.61
CA ALA A 46 12.23 -1.75 -7.74
C ALA A 46 12.24 -1.33 -6.26
N VAL A 47 11.37 -1.94 -5.45
CA VAL A 47 11.15 -1.58 -4.04
C VAL A 47 11.49 -2.77 -3.17
N ILE A 48 12.67 -2.76 -2.54
CA ILE A 48 13.13 -3.83 -1.64
C ILE A 48 12.60 -3.57 -0.23
N ASP A 49 11.51 -4.22 0.17
CA ASP A 49 10.77 -3.89 1.40
C ASP A 49 9.99 -5.09 1.97
N THR A 50 8.93 -4.86 2.75
CA THR A 50 8.07 -5.86 3.41
C THR A 50 6.97 -6.43 2.52
N GLY A 51 6.99 -6.14 1.22
CA GLY A 51 5.95 -6.49 0.25
C GLY A 51 4.97 -5.33 0.02
N VAL A 52 3.82 -5.62 -0.59
CA VAL A 52 2.79 -4.61 -0.86
C VAL A 52 1.40 -5.23 -0.75
N ASP A 53 0.36 -4.45 -0.52
CA ASP A 53 -1.03 -4.85 -0.74
C ASP A 53 -1.27 -4.93 -2.26
N PRO A 54 -1.38 -6.14 -2.85
CA PRO A 54 -1.56 -6.31 -4.29
C PRO A 54 -2.93 -5.82 -4.78
N ASN A 55 -3.90 -5.68 -3.88
CA ASN A 55 -5.27 -5.26 -4.17
C ASN A 55 -5.51 -3.77 -3.91
N HIS A 56 -4.50 -3.04 -3.40
CA HIS A 56 -4.64 -1.64 -3.02
C HIS A 56 -5.20 -0.80 -4.18
N PRO A 57 -6.36 -0.13 -4.03
CA PRO A 57 -7.09 0.48 -5.14
C PRO A 57 -6.28 1.48 -5.98
N VAL A 58 -5.35 2.18 -5.34
CA VAL A 58 -4.49 3.20 -5.98
C VAL A 58 -3.26 2.59 -6.64
N LEU A 59 -2.74 1.48 -6.10
CA LEU A 59 -1.41 0.95 -6.50
C LEU A 59 -1.50 -0.20 -7.47
N LYS A 60 -2.56 -1.02 -7.41
CA LYS A 60 -2.66 -2.28 -8.16
C LYS A 60 -2.43 -2.14 -9.68
N ALA A 61 -2.76 -0.98 -10.25
CA ALA A 61 -2.56 -0.71 -11.67
C ALA A 61 -1.09 -0.38 -12.03
N SER A 62 -0.31 0.08 -11.05
CA SER A 62 1.11 0.41 -11.20
C SER A 62 2.03 -0.75 -10.81
N LEU A 63 1.53 -1.79 -10.13
CA LEU A 63 2.32 -2.94 -9.70
C LEU A 63 2.64 -3.86 -10.89
N VAL A 64 3.90 -4.31 -10.96
CA VAL A 64 4.34 -5.35 -11.89
C VAL A 64 4.77 -6.62 -11.15
N PRO A 65 4.69 -7.81 -11.80
CA PRO A 65 5.19 -9.04 -11.20
C PRO A 65 6.65 -8.95 -10.75
N ALA A 66 6.95 -9.60 -9.62
CA ALA A 66 8.23 -9.50 -8.94
C ALA A 66 8.52 -10.80 -8.15
N PHE A 67 9.03 -10.70 -6.92
CA PHE A 67 9.42 -11.87 -6.13
C PHE A 67 9.34 -11.65 -4.60
N ASP A 68 8.89 -12.69 -3.88
CA ASP A 68 9.01 -12.83 -2.43
C ASP A 68 10.24 -13.67 -2.09
N PHE A 69 11.30 -13.02 -1.62
CA PHE A 69 12.54 -13.70 -1.25
C PHE A 69 12.43 -14.43 0.08
N THR A 70 11.58 -13.94 1.00
CA THR A 70 11.36 -14.57 2.31
C THR A 70 10.67 -15.94 2.21
N ARG A 71 9.94 -16.18 1.11
CA ARG A 71 9.24 -17.46 0.82
C ARG A 71 9.72 -18.16 -0.43
N ASN A 72 10.62 -17.53 -1.18
CA ASN A 72 11.08 -18.00 -2.48
C ASN A 72 9.94 -18.23 -3.50
N LEU A 73 9.05 -17.25 -3.63
CA LEU A 73 7.86 -17.32 -4.49
C LEU A 73 7.84 -16.18 -5.53
N PRO A 74 7.65 -16.47 -6.83
CA PRO A 74 7.45 -15.44 -7.84
C PRO A 74 6.03 -14.86 -7.79
N GLY A 75 5.86 -13.64 -8.30
CA GLY A 75 4.56 -12.94 -8.35
C GLY A 75 4.62 -11.58 -7.69
N ILE A 76 3.48 -10.97 -7.40
CA ILE A 76 3.45 -9.73 -6.60
C ILE A 76 3.47 -10.15 -5.12
N PRO A 77 4.58 -9.91 -4.38
CA PRO A 77 4.69 -10.32 -2.99
C PRO A 77 3.74 -9.54 -2.09
N SER A 78 2.80 -10.26 -1.48
CA SER A 78 1.78 -9.70 -0.60
C SER A 78 2.33 -9.43 0.80
N GLU A 79 2.06 -8.24 1.35
CA GLU A 79 2.35 -7.94 2.76
C GLU A 79 1.48 -8.74 3.74
N PHE A 80 0.31 -9.24 3.29
CA PHE A 80 -0.56 -10.09 4.09
C PHE A 80 0.00 -11.51 4.28
N ALA A 81 1.05 -11.88 3.54
CA ALA A 81 1.61 -13.23 3.57
C ALA A 81 2.19 -13.63 4.94
N ASP A 82 2.57 -12.63 5.76
CA ASP A 82 3.09 -12.83 7.13
C ASP A 82 2.00 -12.83 8.21
N LEU A 83 0.72 -12.63 7.83
CA LEU A 83 -0.39 -12.60 8.78
C LEU A 83 -1.12 -13.95 8.87
N GLY A 84 -1.79 -14.16 10.01
CA GLY A 84 -2.75 -15.25 10.14
C GLY A 84 -3.94 -15.08 9.17
N GLN A 85 -4.47 -16.19 8.66
CA GLN A 85 -5.50 -16.18 7.60
C GLN A 85 -6.74 -15.36 7.96
N SER A 86 -7.20 -15.42 9.21
CA SER A 86 -8.33 -14.61 9.68
C SER A 86 -8.00 -13.12 9.65
N THR A 87 -6.86 -12.70 10.18
CA THR A 87 -6.40 -11.31 10.16
C THR A 87 -6.22 -10.78 8.74
N ALA A 88 -5.57 -11.56 7.86
CA ALA A 88 -5.38 -11.20 6.45
C ALA A 88 -6.72 -10.98 5.75
N SER A 89 -7.68 -11.90 5.93
CA SER A 89 -9.00 -11.80 5.29
C SER A 89 -9.82 -10.59 5.76
N ILE A 90 -9.69 -10.22 7.04
CA ILE A 90 -10.36 -9.04 7.60
C ILE A 90 -9.77 -7.76 7.01
N LEU A 91 -8.44 -7.67 6.92
CA LEU A 91 -7.76 -6.47 6.41
C LEU A 91 -7.99 -6.28 4.90
N ASP A 92 -7.95 -7.37 4.12
CA ASP A 92 -8.25 -7.35 2.68
C ASP A 92 -9.69 -6.90 2.38
N GLN A 93 -10.65 -7.22 3.27
CA GLN A 93 -12.04 -6.72 3.18
C GLN A 93 -12.18 -5.26 3.63
N SER A 94 -11.28 -4.78 4.49
CA SER A 94 -11.39 -3.49 5.19
C SER A 94 -10.77 -2.33 4.41
N THR A 95 -9.73 -2.57 3.61
CA THR A 95 -9.10 -1.56 2.73
C THR A 95 -10.09 -1.02 1.67
N ALA A 96 -11.15 -1.75 1.35
CA ALA A 96 -12.20 -1.31 0.43
C ALA A 96 -13.35 -0.50 1.09
N SER A 97 -13.49 -0.54 2.42
CA SER A 97 -14.74 -0.10 3.09
C SER A 97 -14.56 0.88 4.25
N ILE A 98 -13.39 0.95 4.89
CA ILE A 98 -13.23 1.65 6.19
C ILE A 98 -12.53 3.01 6.09
N LEU A 99 -11.80 3.29 5.01
CA LEU A 99 -11.16 4.60 4.79
C LEU A 99 -12.09 5.64 4.12
N ASP A 100 -13.34 5.27 3.82
CA ASP A 100 -14.34 6.17 3.26
C ASP A 100 -15.42 6.46 4.31
N PRO A 101 -15.35 7.59 5.04
CA PRO A 101 -16.38 7.94 6.03
C PRO A 101 -17.78 8.16 5.42
N TRP A 102 -17.95 8.05 4.09
CA TRP A 102 -19.18 8.36 3.37
C TRP A 102 -19.77 7.21 2.53
N ARG A 103 -19.18 6.01 2.51
CA ARG A 103 -19.86 4.84 1.91
C ARG A 103 -20.76 4.17 2.94
N VAL A 104 -22.05 4.50 2.88
CA VAL A 104 -23.11 3.72 3.51
C VAL A 104 -23.13 2.34 2.86
N VAL A 105 -22.46 1.37 3.47
CA VAL A 105 -22.62 -0.05 3.15
C VAL A 105 -24.04 -0.42 3.58
N VAL A 106 -24.87 -0.87 2.64
CA VAL A 106 -26.18 -1.43 2.95
C VAL A 106 -25.96 -2.68 3.81
N LEU A 107 -26.26 -2.57 5.11
CA LEU A 107 -26.08 -3.64 6.08
C LEU A 107 -27.18 -4.69 5.90
N ASN A 108 -26.81 -5.86 5.37
CA ASN A 108 -27.59 -7.08 5.49
C ASN A 108 -27.33 -7.69 6.88
N GLN A 109 -28.31 -8.36 7.48
CA GLN A 109 -28.23 -9.04 8.79
C GLN A 109 -27.03 -10.03 8.94
N SER A 110 -26.28 -10.33 7.87
CA SER A 110 -25.02 -11.09 7.90
C SER A 110 -23.74 -10.25 8.14
N THR A 111 -23.77 -8.91 8.05
CA THR A 111 -22.57 -8.04 8.14
C THR A 111 -22.38 -7.36 9.50
N ALA A 112 -23.37 -7.41 10.40
CA ALA A 112 -23.27 -6.84 11.75
C ALA A 112 -22.26 -7.54 12.69
N PRO A 113 -22.05 -8.88 12.65
CA PRO A 113 -21.03 -9.53 13.47
C PRO A 113 -19.60 -9.20 12.99
N ILE A 114 -19.44 -8.99 11.68
CA ILE A 114 -18.15 -8.72 11.03
C ILE A 114 -17.60 -7.36 11.49
N LEU A 115 -18.46 -6.34 11.61
CA LEU A 115 -18.06 -5.01 12.04
C LEU A 115 -17.54 -4.95 13.49
N ASN A 116 -18.04 -5.80 14.39
CA ASN A 116 -17.56 -5.84 15.78
C ASN A 116 -16.12 -6.36 15.85
N GLN A 117 -15.76 -7.33 15.00
CA GLN A 117 -14.42 -7.91 14.97
C GLN A 117 -13.45 -7.15 14.05
N SER A 118 -13.92 -6.64 12.90
CA SER A 118 -13.11 -5.90 11.93
C SER A 118 -12.68 -4.53 12.45
N THR A 119 -13.55 -3.84 13.20
CA THR A 119 -13.19 -2.55 13.78
C THR A 119 -12.24 -2.73 14.96
N ALA A 120 -12.41 -3.79 15.77
CA ALA A 120 -11.55 -4.08 16.92
C ALA A 120 -10.11 -4.51 16.53
N SER A 121 -9.95 -5.29 15.45
CA SER A 121 -8.63 -5.69 14.94
C SER A 121 -7.90 -4.57 14.20
N ILE A 122 -8.64 -3.61 13.61
CA ILE A 122 -8.08 -2.36 13.06
C ILE A 122 -7.73 -1.36 14.17
N LEU A 123 -8.54 -1.29 15.24
CA LEU A 123 -8.28 -0.42 16.41
C LEU A 123 -7.17 -0.97 17.32
N ASP A 124 -6.91 -2.28 17.30
CA ASP A 124 -5.80 -2.91 18.01
C ASP A 124 -4.63 -3.20 17.07
N THR A 125 -4.04 -2.13 16.52
CA THR A 125 -2.80 -2.18 15.72
C THR A 125 -1.63 -2.86 16.44
N ARG A 126 -1.75 -3.12 17.75
CA ARG A 126 -0.80 -3.92 18.54
C ARG A 126 -0.74 -5.40 18.14
N GLN A 127 -1.72 -5.90 17.38
CA GLN A 127 -1.73 -7.29 16.89
C GLN A 127 -1.10 -7.45 15.52
N LEU A 128 -0.78 -6.35 14.83
CA LEU A 128 -0.06 -6.41 13.57
C LEU A 128 1.45 -6.45 13.82
N PRO A 129 2.22 -7.17 12.99
CA PRO A 129 3.66 -7.08 12.99
C PRO A 129 4.12 -5.62 12.84
N GLN A 130 5.25 -5.28 13.47
CA GLN A 130 5.71 -3.90 13.66
C GLN A 130 5.83 -3.10 12.35
N GLU A 131 6.30 -3.74 11.27
CA GLU A 131 6.54 -3.12 9.96
C GLU A 131 5.52 -3.56 8.91
N PHE A 132 4.37 -4.08 9.34
CA PHE A 132 3.24 -4.32 8.44
C PHE A 132 2.74 -3.00 7.85
N GLY A 133 2.45 -2.95 6.55
CA GLY A 133 2.06 -1.71 5.87
C GLY A 133 3.23 -0.89 5.32
N HIS A 134 4.48 -1.16 5.75
CA HIS A 134 5.62 -0.31 5.40
C HIS A 134 5.86 -0.27 3.87
N GLY A 135 5.96 -1.43 3.22
CA GLY A 135 6.20 -1.47 1.77
C GLY A 135 5.05 -0.89 0.93
N THR A 136 3.80 -1.04 1.39
CA THR A 136 2.64 -0.38 0.76
C THR A 136 2.69 1.13 0.92
N MET A 137 3.09 1.63 2.09
CA MET A 137 3.30 3.05 2.32
C MET A 137 4.40 3.61 1.42
N VAL A 138 5.54 2.91 1.30
CA VAL A 138 6.66 3.29 0.42
C VAL A 138 6.22 3.31 -1.05
N ALA A 139 5.52 2.27 -1.52
CA ALA A 139 4.94 2.22 -2.86
C ALA A 139 3.95 3.38 -3.10
N GLY A 140 3.15 3.73 -2.07
CA GLY A 140 2.29 4.90 -2.04
C GLY A 140 3.05 6.21 -2.27
N ILE A 141 4.19 6.41 -1.63
CA ILE A 141 5.01 7.62 -1.84
C ILE A 141 5.62 7.64 -3.25
N ILE A 142 6.10 6.49 -3.75
CA ILE A 142 6.66 6.39 -5.10
C ILE A 142 5.58 6.76 -6.13
N HIS A 143 4.38 6.20 -6.02
CA HIS A 143 3.26 6.54 -6.91
C HIS A 143 2.83 8.00 -6.77
N LEU A 144 2.94 8.60 -5.59
CA LEU A 144 2.63 10.01 -5.39
C LEU A 144 3.63 10.92 -6.12
N VAL A 145 4.92 10.57 -6.11
CA VAL A 145 5.99 11.39 -6.72
C VAL A 145 6.16 11.10 -8.21
N ALA A 146 6.04 9.84 -8.63
CA ALA A 146 6.23 9.37 -9.99
C ALA A 146 5.00 8.55 -10.45
N PRO A 147 3.82 9.18 -10.58
CA PRO A 147 2.55 8.47 -10.79
C PRO A 147 2.44 7.64 -12.07
N THR A 148 3.26 7.94 -13.09
CA THR A 148 3.28 7.17 -14.34
C THR A 148 4.39 6.12 -14.39
N ALA A 149 5.18 5.96 -13.32
CA ALA A 149 6.12 4.85 -13.19
C ALA A 149 5.42 3.57 -12.73
N LEU A 150 5.99 2.43 -13.12
CA LEU A 150 5.62 1.11 -12.62
C LEU A 150 6.43 0.79 -11.36
N ILE A 151 5.87 -0.01 -10.47
CA ILE A 151 6.47 -0.39 -9.18
C ILE A 151 6.67 -1.90 -9.16
N MET A 152 7.91 -2.33 -8.94
CA MET A 152 8.28 -3.74 -8.79
C MET A 152 8.58 -4.03 -7.32
N PRO A 153 7.61 -4.54 -6.54
CA PRO A 153 7.81 -4.85 -5.13
C PRO A 153 8.66 -6.11 -4.95
N LEU A 154 9.81 -5.99 -4.31
CA LEU A 154 10.72 -7.09 -3.97
C LEU A 154 10.69 -7.31 -2.46
N LYS A 155 9.98 -8.34 -2.00
CA LYS A 155 9.84 -8.60 -0.57
C LYS A 155 11.08 -9.32 -0.05
N ALA A 156 12.00 -8.56 0.54
CA ALA A 156 13.18 -9.08 1.22
C ALA A 156 13.03 -9.05 2.75
N PHE A 157 12.07 -8.29 3.28
CA PHE A 157 11.81 -8.16 4.71
C PHE A 157 10.49 -8.84 5.09
N LYS A 158 10.45 -9.43 6.28
CA LYS A 158 9.22 -9.91 6.91
C LYS A 158 8.44 -8.72 7.48
N ALA A 159 7.17 -8.91 7.79
CA ALA A 159 6.31 -7.86 8.33
C ALA A 159 6.73 -7.34 9.71
N ASP A 160 7.67 -7.98 10.41
CA ASP A 160 8.30 -7.44 11.63
C ASP A 160 9.56 -6.60 11.37
N GLY A 161 9.90 -6.39 10.08
CA GLY A 161 11.09 -5.65 9.66
C GLY A 161 12.37 -6.47 9.63
N THR A 162 12.32 -7.76 10.00
CA THR A 162 13.51 -8.61 9.99
C THR A 162 13.79 -9.19 8.61
N SER A 163 15.06 -9.44 8.31
CA SER A 163 15.51 -10.05 7.04
C SER A 163 16.83 -10.79 7.22
N ASN A 164 17.12 -11.70 6.29
CA ASN A 164 18.44 -12.29 6.14
C ASN A 164 19.23 -11.50 5.09
N LEU A 165 20.54 -11.33 5.31
CA LEU A 165 21.43 -10.69 4.34
C LEU A 165 21.35 -11.34 2.95
N PHE A 166 21.18 -12.67 2.90
CA PHE A 166 21.04 -13.40 1.65
C PHE A 166 19.78 -13.00 0.84
N ASP A 167 18.65 -12.75 1.50
CA ASP A 167 17.40 -12.35 0.85
C ASP A 167 17.53 -10.93 0.28
N ILE A 168 18.17 -10.02 1.02
CA ILE A 168 18.48 -8.66 0.56
C ILE A 168 19.41 -8.69 -0.66
N LEU A 169 20.49 -9.48 -0.61
CA LEU A 169 21.42 -9.62 -1.73
C LEU A 169 20.72 -10.15 -2.99
N ARG A 170 19.89 -11.19 -2.84
CA ARG A 170 19.11 -11.73 -3.96
C ARG A 170 18.16 -10.69 -4.55
N ALA A 171 17.51 -9.88 -3.72
CA ALA A 171 16.65 -8.80 -4.18
C ALA A 171 17.41 -7.73 -4.97
N ILE A 172 18.61 -7.35 -4.51
CA ILE A 172 19.49 -6.40 -5.24
C ILE A 172 19.88 -6.97 -6.60
N TYR A 173 20.32 -8.23 -6.67
CA TYR A 173 20.67 -8.87 -7.94
C TYR A 173 19.47 -9.04 -8.88
N TYR A 174 18.26 -9.21 -8.35
CA TYR A 174 17.05 -9.29 -9.16
C TYR A 174 16.64 -7.92 -9.75
N ALA A 175 16.97 -6.83 -9.07
CA ALA A 175 16.57 -5.47 -9.44
C ALA A 175 17.38 -4.84 -10.59
N VAL A 176 18.49 -5.47 -11.00
CA VAL A 176 19.45 -4.97 -12.01
C VAL A 176 19.36 -5.82 -13.27
#